data_AF-A0A543FHB5-F1
#
_entry.id   AF-A0A543FHB5-F1
#
_cell.length_a   1.000
_cell.length_b   1.000
_cell.length_c   1.000
_cell.angle_alpha   90.00
_cell.angle_beta   90.00
_cell.angle_gamma   90.00
#
_symmetry.space_group_name_H-M   'P 1'
#
loop_
_entity.id
_entity.type
_entity.pdbx_description
1 polymer ?
#
loop_
_entity_poly.entity_id
_entity_poly.type
_entity_poly.pdbx_seq_one_letter_code
_entity_poly.pdbx_strand_id
1 'polypeptide(L)' 'MVGNTGAHAVQAGTVVIITEGARQVGYFHVTEVLDATPPDE' A
#
# COMPACT_ATOMS: atom_id res chain seq x y z
N MET A 1 5.35 11.03 6.35
CA MET A 1 4.66 10.73 5.08
C MET A 1 5.17 9.37 4.60
N VAL A 2 4.28 8.42 4.29
CA VAL A 2 4.65 7.12 3.71
C VAL A 2 4.36 7.22 2.21
N GLY A 3 5.40 7.13 1.38
CA GLY A 3 5.28 7.23 -0.07
C GLY A 3 5.29 5.86 -0.75
N ASN A 4 4.58 5.75 -1.88
CA ASN A 4 4.48 4.54 -2.69
C ASN A 4 5.36 4.63 -3.95
N THR A 5 6.65 4.93 -3.79
CA THR A 5 7.57 5.28 -4.90
C THR A 5 8.80 4.37 -5.01
N GLY A 6 8.87 3.31 -4.20
CA GLY A 6 10.00 2.36 -4.20
C GLY A 6 9.90 1.28 -5.27
N ALA A 7 10.90 0.39 -5.33
CA ALA A 7 10.95 -0.75 -6.25
C ALA A 7 9.79 -1.75 -6.09
N HIS A 8 9.03 -1.65 -4.99
CA HIS A 8 7.84 -2.45 -4.70
C HIS A 8 6.62 -1.54 -4.54
N ALA A 9 6.45 -0.59 -5.47
CA ALA A 9 5.26 0.24 -5.50
C ALA A 9 4.00 -0.63 -5.64
N VAL A 10 3.03 -0.39 -4.77
CA VAL A 10 1.73 -1.06 -4.79
C VAL A 10 0.90 -0.47 -5.94
N GLN A 11 0.26 -1.33 -6.73
CA GLN A 11 -0.59 -0.92 -7.85
C GLN A 11 -2.02 -1.42 -7.64
N ALA A 12 -3.00 -0.78 -8.31
CA ALA A 12 -4.35 -1.32 -8.38
C ALA A 12 -4.33 -2.76 -8.95
N GLY A 13 -5.17 -3.63 -8.38
CA GLY A 13 -5.18 -5.07 -8.65
C GLY A 13 -4.19 -5.88 -7.82
N THR A 14 -3.27 -5.25 -7.08
CA THR A 14 -2.34 -5.96 -6.19
C THR A 14 -3.07 -6.50 -4.95
N VAL A 15 -2.64 -7.66 -4.46
CA VAL A 15 -3.02 -8.17 -3.14
C VAL A 15 -1.90 -7.85 -2.15
N VAL A 16 -2.22 -7.10 -1.10
CA VAL A 16 -1.28 -6.79 -0.01
C VAL A 16 -1.56 -7.75 1.14
N ILE A 17 -0.55 -8.49 1.58
CA ILE A 17 -0.67 -9.40 2.73
C ILE A 17 -0.15 -8.71 3.99
N ILE A 18 -0.92 -8.78 5.08
CA ILE A 18 -0.49 -8.28 6.40
C ILE A 18 0.02 -9.45 7.22
N THR A 19 1.21 -9.29 7.81
CA THR A 19 1.84 -10.29 8.66
C THR A 19 2.22 -9.71 10.03
N GLU A 20 2.01 -10.48 11.09
CA GLU A 20 2.58 -10.26 12.42
C GLU A 20 3.73 -11.27 12.63
N GLY A 21 4.97 -10.80 12.49
CA GLY A 21 6.12 -11.70 12.38
C GLY A 21 5.99 -12.62 11.16
N ALA A 22 6.09 -13.93 11.36
CA ALA A 22 5.90 -14.92 10.29
C ALA A 22 4.42 -15.32 10.06
N ARG A 23 3.48 -14.81 10.89
CA ARG A 23 2.07 -15.19 10.83
C ARG A 23 1.30 -14.21 9.94
N GLN A 24 0.63 -14.71 8.90
CA GLN A 24 -0.33 -13.91 8.14
C GLN A 24 -1.59 -13.62 8.98
N VAL A 25 -2.01 -12.36 9.03
CA VAL A 25 -3.15 -11.89 9.82
C VAL A 25 -4.27 -11.28 8.97
N GLY A 26 -4.00 -10.98 7.70
CA GLY A 26 -5.01 -10.46 6.79
C GLY A 26 -4.45 -10.19 5.39
N TYR A 27 -5.32 -9.69 4.53
CA TYR A 27 -4.94 -9.19 3.21
C TYR A 27 -5.93 -8.13 2.72
N PHE A 28 -5.48 -7.29 1.80
CA PHE A 28 -6.30 -6.31 1.09
C PHE A 28 -6.19 -6.53 -0.41
N HIS A 29 -7.31 -6.38 -1.12
CA HIS A 29 -7.29 -6.15 -2.56
C HIS A 29 -7.21 -4.65 -2.80
N VAL A 30 -6.17 -4.21 -3.47
CA VAL A 30 -6.01 -2.79 -3.79
C VAL A 30 -6.85 -2.48 -5.01
N THR A 31 -7.91 -1.71 -4.83
CA THR A 31 -8.79 -1.28 -5.93
C THR A 31 -8.29 0.00 -6.58
N GLU A 32 -7.72 0.91 -5.79
CA GLU A 32 -7.17 2.19 -6.24
C GLU A 32 -5.98 2.61 -5.36
N VAL A 33 -5.09 3.42 -5.92
CA VAL A 33 -3.98 4.07 -5.21
C VAL A 33 -4.22 5.57 -5.30
N LEU A 34 -4.31 6.23 -4.14
CA LEU A 34 -4.49 7.67 -4.07
C LEU A 34 -3.11 8.34 -3.94
N ASP A 35 -2.83 9.31 -4.81
CA ASP A 35 -1.66 10.17 -4.62
C ASP A 35 -1.89 11.03 -3.39
N ALA A 36 -1.02 10.85 -2.39
CA ALA A 36 -0.99 11.72 -1.22
C ALA A 36 -0.31 13.04 -1.60
N THR A 37 -0.93 13.84 -2.46
CA THR A 37 -0.54 15.24 -2.64
C THR A 37 -0.94 15.97 -1.36
N PRO A 38 -0.01 16.46 -0.53
CA PRO A 38 -0.38 17.30 0.60
C PRO A 38 -1.10 18.55 0.05
N PRO A 39 -2.17 19.04 0.70
CA PRO A 39 -2.76 20.32 0.31
C PRO A 39 -1.65 21.38 0.37
N ASP A 40 -1.51 22.16 -0.69
CA ASP A 40 -0.49 23.19 -0.86
C ASP A 40 -0.34 24.04 0.43
N GLU A 41 0.91 24.28 0.87
CA GLU A 41 1.26 25.13 2.03
C GLU A 41 0.87 26.59 1.83
#